data_AF-A0A7S3IJL1-F1
#
_entry.id   AF-A0A7S3IJL1-F1
#
_cell.length_a   1.000
_cell.length_b   1.000
_cell.length_c   1.000
_cell.angle_alpha   90.00
_cell.angle_beta   90.00
_cell.angle_gamma   90.00
#
_symmetry.space_group_name_H-M   'P 1'
#
loop_
_entity.id
_entity.type
_entity.pdbx_description
1 polymer ?
#
loop_
_entity_poly.entity_id
_entity_poly.type
_entity_poly.pdbx_seq_one_letter_code
_entity_poly.pdbx_strand_id
1 'polypeptide(L)'
;RAAQIGEHENENLREIIFSNLNKQVFLLEENDSVGRTYVRDTLTNEDSIDMVDYFFQVSMTLASIVGKVILPQKVLREPLFDMFYEFLDCEFTLLNKQFSLREINQETSASQDIWLDRMVKSNVVDSDSLKKHRKTSHSVLAAFFEMFKRCDNLKSVPRIGEFQNFMKSLLTTLDTKQQKNALDCLTKSNYATGLMHKYKKLLDGFADDEQFKDMIPILIHGSQFTAIESTQTEEVVDDGGKQTKHERAQVKAKRIETKSQIPKLEDKDRPQILPLIIKLLSSKILLKRGAINKKNISVRRNIVFQFYASFDRKTEFPLVINELLLPVNLTLDLAQDEKEMRCRVAGVNFHQLITFANHMEAMFQQMGTLLTDFLPILSQVLINGVISLSKVFSAQ
;
A
#
# COMPACT_ATOMS: atom_id res chain seq x y z
N ARG A 1 -3.35 -43.87 -18.96
CA ARG A 1 -2.70 -42.53 -18.96
C ARG A 1 -2.64 -41.93 -17.55
N ALA A 2 -2.16 -42.73 -16.59
CA ALA A 2 -2.02 -42.37 -15.18
C ALA A 2 -0.74 -43.03 -14.61
N ALA A 3 0.34 -42.97 -15.38
CA ALA A 3 1.64 -43.54 -15.03
C ALA A 3 2.72 -42.64 -15.67
N GLN A 4 3.09 -41.57 -14.95
CA GLN A 4 4.31 -40.75 -15.15
C GLN A 4 4.33 -39.56 -14.15
N ILE A 5 3.96 -39.81 -12.89
CA ILE A 5 4.21 -38.87 -11.79
C ILE A 5 4.80 -39.67 -10.62
N GLY A 6 5.83 -40.46 -10.92
CA GLY A 6 6.73 -41.05 -9.95
C GLY A 6 8.12 -40.58 -10.34
N GLU A 7 8.82 -39.96 -9.38
CA GLU A 7 10.22 -39.52 -9.49
C GLU A 7 10.46 -38.25 -10.34
N HIS A 8 10.02 -37.10 -9.81
CA HIS A 8 10.62 -35.81 -10.19
C HIS A 8 11.24 -35.16 -8.94
N GLU A 9 12.35 -35.71 -8.47
CA GLU A 9 13.37 -34.92 -7.79
C GLU A 9 14.12 -34.17 -8.88
N ASN A 10 13.56 -33.03 -9.32
CA ASN A 10 14.13 -32.27 -10.43
C ASN A 10 15.35 -31.48 -9.93
N GLU A 11 16.43 -32.21 -9.68
CA GLU A 11 17.72 -31.70 -9.21
C GLU A 11 18.25 -30.62 -10.17
N ASN A 12 17.97 -30.74 -11.47
CA ASN A 12 18.26 -29.69 -12.47
C ASN A 12 17.41 -28.43 -12.28
N LEU A 13 16.11 -28.53 -12.00
CA LEU A 13 15.29 -27.35 -11.70
C LEU A 13 15.76 -26.69 -10.40
N ARG A 14 16.10 -27.51 -9.40
CA ARG A 14 16.69 -27.06 -8.14
C ARG A 14 18.01 -26.33 -8.42
N GLU A 15 18.92 -26.91 -9.20
CA GLU A 15 20.22 -26.34 -9.54
C GLU A 15 20.09 -25.09 -10.43
N ILE A 16 19.13 -25.02 -11.35
CA ILE A 16 18.82 -23.82 -12.14
C ILE A 16 18.24 -22.73 -11.24
N ILE A 17 17.33 -23.07 -10.32
CA ILE A 17 16.77 -22.12 -9.35
C ILE A 17 17.91 -21.64 -8.43
N PHE A 18 18.64 -22.53 -7.76
CA PHE A 18 19.73 -22.16 -6.85
C PHE A 18 20.91 -21.48 -7.54
N SER A 19 21.29 -21.85 -8.77
CA SER A 19 22.36 -21.16 -9.51
C SER A 19 21.94 -19.76 -9.96
N ASN A 20 20.65 -19.53 -10.27
CA ASN A 20 20.15 -18.19 -10.59
C ASN A 20 19.85 -17.36 -9.32
N LEU A 21 19.41 -17.99 -8.23
CA LEU A 21 19.21 -17.34 -6.92
C LEU A 21 20.56 -16.96 -6.28
N ASN A 22 21.57 -17.83 -6.33
CA ASN A 22 22.90 -17.57 -5.76
C ASN A 22 23.73 -16.57 -6.57
N LYS A 23 23.45 -16.39 -7.87
CA LYS A 23 24.10 -15.34 -8.69
C LYS A 23 23.72 -13.92 -8.25
N GLN A 24 22.68 -13.75 -7.43
CA GLN A 24 22.26 -12.44 -6.88
C GLN A 24 22.82 -12.13 -5.49
N VAL A 25 23.54 -13.06 -4.85
CA VAL A 25 24.16 -12.82 -3.54
C VAL A 25 25.49 -12.09 -3.75
N PHE A 26 25.44 -10.77 -3.80
CA PHE A 26 26.64 -9.94 -3.69
C PHE A 26 27.21 -10.09 -2.27
N LEU A 27 28.28 -10.87 -2.13
CA LEU A 27 29.13 -10.88 -0.93
C LEU A 27 29.65 -9.46 -0.71
N LEU A 28 29.24 -8.83 0.40
CA LEU A 28 29.67 -7.48 0.77
C LEU A 28 30.35 -7.54 2.13
N GLU A 29 31.68 -7.41 2.10
CA GLU A 29 32.47 -7.12 3.29
C GLU A 29 32.14 -5.71 3.81
N GLU A 30 32.03 -5.61 5.13
CA GLU A 30 31.68 -4.41 5.89
C GLU A 30 32.78 -3.34 5.79
N ASN A 31 32.35 -2.08 5.83
CA ASN A 31 33.12 -0.84 5.92
C ASN A 31 33.13 0.01 4.64
N ASP A 32 32.39 1.12 4.74
CA ASP A 32 32.26 2.30 3.87
C ASP A 32 31.04 2.34 2.91
N SER A 33 30.01 3.10 3.32
CA SER A 33 28.63 3.04 2.78
C SER A 33 28.26 4.16 1.80
N VAL A 34 28.91 5.33 1.88
CA VAL A 34 28.55 6.49 1.05
C VAL A 34 29.30 6.46 -0.29
N GLY A 35 30.59 6.10 -0.27
CA GLY A 35 31.39 5.89 -1.49
C GLY A 35 30.86 4.76 -2.37
N ARG A 36 30.35 3.67 -1.80
CA ARG A 36 29.76 2.55 -2.57
C ARG A 36 28.43 2.89 -3.23
N THR A 37 27.60 3.71 -2.58
CA THR A 37 26.31 4.12 -3.16
C THR A 37 26.54 4.99 -4.41
N TYR A 38 27.52 5.90 -4.34
CA TYR A 38 27.90 6.75 -5.46
C TYR A 38 28.55 5.98 -6.62
N VAL A 39 29.47 5.05 -6.34
CA VAL A 39 30.13 4.22 -7.39
C VAL A 39 29.16 3.22 -8.04
N ARG A 40 28.23 2.64 -7.26
CA ARG A 40 27.13 1.79 -7.76
C ARG A 40 26.20 2.59 -8.68
N ASP A 41 25.89 3.84 -8.34
CA ASP A 41 25.01 4.70 -9.13
C ASP A 41 25.60 5.14 -10.48
N THR A 42 26.93 5.21 -10.60
CA THR A 42 27.60 5.65 -11.85
C THR A 42 27.82 4.55 -12.90
N LEU A 43 27.86 3.27 -12.52
CA LEU A 43 28.21 2.17 -13.46
C LEU A 43 26.99 1.48 -14.09
N THR A 44 25.78 1.63 -13.55
CA THR A 44 24.63 0.76 -13.91
C THR A 44 23.54 1.45 -14.72
N ASN A 45 23.84 2.33 -15.69
CA ASN A 45 22.76 3.03 -16.38
C ASN A 45 22.09 2.25 -17.53
N GLU A 46 22.79 1.37 -18.25
CA GLU A 46 22.17 0.48 -19.25
C GLU A 46 21.92 -0.92 -18.66
N ASP A 47 22.91 -1.50 -17.97
CA ASP A 47 22.81 -2.82 -17.33
C ASP A 47 21.65 -2.97 -16.34
N SER A 48 21.22 -1.89 -15.67
CA SER A 48 20.09 -1.98 -14.73
C SER A 48 18.73 -2.10 -15.42
N ILE A 49 18.57 -1.60 -16.64
CA ILE A 49 17.31 -1.75 -17.39
C ILE A 49 17.20 -3.21 -17.84
N ASP A 50 18.29 -3.75 -18.40
CA ASP A 50 18.36 -5.16 -18.82
C ASP A 50 18.16 -6.12 -17.63
N MET A 51 18.70 -5.80 -16.46
CA MET A 51 18.47 -6.60 -15.25
C MET A 51 17.02 -6.56 -14.75
N VAL A 52 16.33 -5.43 -14.84
CA VAL A 52 14.91 -5.35 -14.46
C VAL A 52 14.05 -6.18 -15.39
N ASP A 53 14.28 -6.07 -16.69
CA ASP A 53 13.56 -6.85 -17.69
C ASP A 53 13.86 -8.34 -17.53
N TYR A 54 15.13 -8.70 -17.30
CA TYR A 54 15.52 -10.07 -17.00
C TYR A 54 14.80 -10.62 -15.75
N PHE A 55 14.82 -9.90 -14.63
CA PHE A 55 14.15 -10.33 -13.41
C PHE A 55 12.65 -10.49 -13.61
N PHE A 56 12.02 -9.56 -14.34
CA PHE A 56 10.62 -9.66 -14.70
C PHE A 56 10.35 -10.92 -15.53
N GLN A 57 11.13 -11.19 -16.58
CA GLN A 57 10.97 -12.41 -17.41
C GLN A 57 11.17 -13.70 -16.62
N VAL A 58 12.17 -13.74 -15.73
CA VAL A 58 12.39 -14.88 -14.83
C VAL A 58 11.20 -15.06 -13.91
N SER A 59 10.73 -14.00 -13.26
CA SER A 59 9.56 -14.03 -12.37
C SER A 59 8.31 -14.51 -13.10
N MET A 60 8.09 -14.06 -14.33
CA MET A 60 6.95 -14.46 -15.16
C MET A 60 7.02 -15.93 -15.60
N THR A 61 8.23 -16.44 -15.84
CA THR A 61 8.48 -17.86 -16.11
C THR A 61 8.18 -18.71 -14.88
N LEU A 62 8.74 -18.30 -13.73
CA LEU A 62 8.53 -18.95 -12.43
C LEU A 62 7.04 -18.93 -12.04
N ALA A 63 6.32 -17.86 -12.34
CA ALA A 63 4.91 -17.70 -11.99
C ALA A 63 4.01 -18.87 -12.42
N SER A 64 4.35 -19.55 -13.53
CA SER A 64 3.61 -20.72 -14.02
C SER A 64 3.83 -21.99 -13.18
N ILE A 65 4.98 -22.10 -12.53
CA ILE A 65 5.39 -23.28 -11.75
C ILE A 65 5.29 -23.05 -10.24
N VAL A 66 5.31 -21.79 -9.77
CA VAL A 66 5.37 -21.47 -8.34
C VAL A 66 4.21 -22.12 -7.59
N GLY A 67 2.98 -21.93 -8.07
CA GLY A 67 1.78 -22.45 -7.40
C GLY A 67 1.74 -23.98 -7.28
N LYS A 68 2.11 -24.69 -8.37
CA LYS A 68 1.92 -26.14 -8.49
C LYS A 68 3.12 -26.96 -8.01
N VAL A 69 4.33 -26.44 -8.18
CA VAL A 69 5.59 -27.16 -7.92
C VAL A 69 6.31 -26.61 -6.70
N ILE A 70 6.48 -25.28 -6.61
CA ILE A 70 7.31 -24.66 -5.57
C ILE A 70 6.57 -24.61 -4.23
N LEU A 71 5.35 -24.06 -4.20
CA LEU A 71 4.61 -23.84 -2.94
C LEU A 71 4.32 -25.11 -2.12
N PRO A 72 4.06 -26.29 -2.72
CA PRO A 72 3.93 -27.53 -1.95
C PRO A 72 5.25 -27.98 -1.29
N GLN A 73 6.39 -27.72 -1.93
CA GLN A 73 7.70 -28.21 -1.49
C GLN A 73 8.39 -27.21 -0.56
N LYS A 74 8.52 -27.58 0.73
CA LYS A 74 9.15 -26.72 1.76
C LYS A 74 10.52 -26.20 1.33
N VAL A 75 11.37 -27.10 0.82
CA VAL A 75 12.75 -26.83 0.39
C VAL A 75 12.85 -25.81 -0.74
N LEU A 76 11.82 -25.67 -1.57
CA LEU A 76 11.80 -24.70 -2.67
C LEU A 76 11.08 -23.40 -2.29
N ARG A 77 9.99 -23.47 -1.49
CA ARG A 77 9.25 -22.26 -1.10
C ARG A 77 10.02 -21.38 -0.14
N GLU A 78 10.80 -21.93 0.80
CA GLU A 78 11.51 -21.13 1.80
C GLU A 78 12.52 -20.18 1.13
N PRO A 79 13.45 -20.65 0.27
CA PRO A 79 14.38 -19.75 -0.41
C PRO A 79 13.71 -18.66 -1.27
N LEU A 80 12.59 -18.98 -1.94
CA LEU A 80 11.85 -18.00 -2.73
C LEU A 80 11.29 -16.87 -1.86
N PHE A 81 10.73 -17.22 -0.70
CA PHE A 81 10.17 -16.23 0.22
C PHE A 81 11.26 -15.53 1.04
N ASP A 82 12.38 -16.19 1.34
CA ASP A 82 13.53 -15.55 1.96
C ASP A 82 14.08 -14.44 1.05
N MET A 83 14.22 -14.70 -0.25
CA MET A 83 14.57 -13.67 -1.23
C MET A 83 13.54 -12.53 -1.28
N PHE A 84 12.25 -12.85 -1.23
CA PHE A 84 11.20 -11.84 -1.19
C PHE A 84 11.29 -10.98 0.07
N TYR A 85 11.47 -11.58 1.25
CA TYR A 85 11.59 -10.86 2.52
C TYR A 85 12.89 -10.07 2.60
N GLU A 86 14.01 -10.62 2.13
CA GLU A 86 15.28 -9.90 2.00
C GLU A 86 15.11 -8.67 1.10
N PHE A 87 14.45 -8.81 -0.06
CA PHE A 87 14.10 -7.66 -0.90
C PHE A 87 13.21 -6.65 -0.15
N LEU A 88 12.23 -7.12 0.63
CA LEU A 88 11.39 -6.22 1.42
C LEU A 88 12.17 -5.48 2.50
N ASP A 89 13.07 -6.16 3.21
CA ASP A 89 13.81 -5.60 4.34
C ASP A 89 14.96 -4.69 3.86
N CYS A 90 15.72 -5.14 2.86
CA CYS A 90 16.87 -4.43 2.32
C CYS A 90 16.47 -3.34 1.33
N GLU A 91 15.59 -3.60 0.37
CA GLU A 91 15.39 -2.68 -0.74
C GLU A 91 14.14 -1.83 -0.54
N PHE A 92 13.00 -2.48 -0.30
CA PHE A 92 11.73 -1.78 -0.21
C PHE A 92 11.59 -0.97 1.08
N THR A 93 11.96 -1.58 2.20
CA THR A 93 11.90 -0.94 3.51
C THR A 93 12.95 0.14 3.62
N LEU A 94 14.17 -0.03 3.09
CA LEU A 94 15.13 1.08 3.03
C LEU A 94 14.62 2.21 2.12
N LEU A 95 14.01 1.94 0.98
CA LEU A 95 13.44 3.02 0.15
C LEU A 95 12.35 3.83 0.89
N ASN A 96 11.57 3.16 1.74
CA ASN A 96 10.55 3.80 2.57
C ASN A 96 11.14 4.43 3.85
N LYS A 97 12.17 3.82 4.45
CA LYS A 97 12.86 4.25 5.68
C LYS A 97 14.04 5.18 5.45
N GLN A 98 14.56 5.39 4.24
CA GLN A 98 15.63 6.35 3.97
C GLN A 98 15.17 7.79 4.22
N PHE A 99 13.87 8.01 4.43
CA PHE A 99 13.36 9.23 5.02
C PHE A 99 13.41 9.25 6.56
N SER A 100 13.45 8.09 7.23
CA SER A 100 13.37 7.88 8.69
C SER A 100 14.71 7.56 9.38
N LEU A 101 15.70 6.97 8.68
CA LEU A 101 17.06 6.70 9.21
C LEU A 101 17.91 7.98 9.41
N ARG A 102 17.26 9.11 9.66
CA ARG A 102 17.88 10.42 9.93
C ARG A 102 18.46 10.55 11.34
N GLU A 103 18.27 9.57 12.22
CA GLU A 103 18.51 9.76 13.67
C GLU A 103 19.44 8.73 14.35
N ILE A 104 19.63 7.52 13.81
CA ILE A 104 20.32 6.47 14.58
C ILE A 104 21.85 6.67 14.65
N ASN A 105 22.44 7.53 13.81
CA ASN A 105 23.89 7.83 13.87
C ASN A 105 24.22 9.22 14.45
N GLN A 106 23.30 9.89 15.15
CA GLN A 106 23.53 11.25 15.69
C GLN A 106 24.17 11.31 17.09
N GLU A 107 24.43 10.18 17.77
CA GLU A 107 24.98 10.24 19.14
C GLU A 107 26.51 10.34 19.25
N THR A 108 27.29 10.45 18.16
CA THR A 108 28.76 10.34 18.29
C THR A 108 29.66 11.40 17.65
N SER A 109 29.16 12.48 17.03
CA SER A 109 30.09 13.52 16.56
C SER A 109 29.46 14.89 16.35
N ALA A 110 29.78 15.82 17.26
CA ALA A 110 29.47 17.24 17.17
C ALA A 110 30.44 17.97 16.21
N SER A 111 30.53 17.55 14.95
CA SER A 111 31.35 18.22 13.94
C SER A 111 30.48 19.05 12.96
N GLN A 112 31.03 20.17 12.49
CA GLN A 112 30.42 21.07 11.49
C GLN A 112 30.08 20.38 10.15
N ASP A 113 30.53 19.15 9.91
CA ASP A 113 30.29 18.39 8.67
C ASP A 113 28.84 17.87 8.54
N ILE A 114 28.04 17.94 9.60
CA ILE A 114 26.63 17.51 9.61
C ILE A 114 25.80 18.29 8.57
N TRP A 115 26.13 19.56 8.30
CA TRP A 115 25.38 20.38 7.35
C TRP A 115 25.67 19.99 5.89
N LEU A 116 26.94 19.79 5.53
CA LEU A 116 27.35 19.39 4.18
C LEU A 116 26.74 18.01 3.84
N ASP A 117 26.79 17.10 4.79
CA ASP A 117 26.24 15.75 4.65
C ASP A 117 24.71 15.79 4.45
N ARG A 118 24.00 16.70 5.14
CA ARG A 118 22.54 16.92 4.95
C ARG A 118 22.18 17.53 3.59
N MET A 119 22.95 18.50 3.08
CA MET A 119 22.73 19.07 1.74
C MET A 119 23.05 18.07 0.63
N VAL A 120 24.17 17.36 0.73
CA VAL A 120 24.53 16.27 -0.19
C VAL A 120 23.41 15.23 -0.21
N LYS A 121 22.87 14.87 0.96
CA LYS A 121 21.76 13.90 1.07
C LYS A 121 20.42 14.42 0.52
N SER A 122 20.08 15.70 0.67
CA SER A 122 18.88 16.27 0.02
C SER A 122 18.99 16.20 -1.50
N ASN A 123 20.19 16.45 -2.04
CA ASN A 123 20.46 16.31 -3.47
C ASN A 123 20.43 14.83 -3.92
N VAL A 124 20.79 13.89 -3.05
CA VAL A 124 20.64 12.43 -3.30
C VAL A 124 19.16 12.00 -3.31
N VAL A 125 18.29 12.60 -2.47
CA VAL A 125 16.85 12.24 -2.46
C VAL A 125 16.15 12.59 -3.78
N ASP A 126 16.57 13.68 -4.42
CA ASP A 126 16.06 14.13 -5.71
C ASP A 126 16.95 13.72 -6.89
N SER A 127 18.02 12.94 -6.64
CA SER A 127 18.90 12.46 -7.69
C SER A 127 18.14 11.55 -8.65
N ASP A 128 18.54 11.61 -9.92
CA ASP A 128 17.97 10.72 -10.92
C ASP A 128 18.34 9.26 -10.65
N SER A 129 19.46 9.01 -9.95
CA SER A 129 19.83 7.66 -9.50
C SER A 129 18.81 7.10 -8.50
N LEU A 130 18.41 7.87 -7.47
CA LEU A 130 17.43 7.38 -6.50
C LEU A 130 16.03 7.23 -7.11
N LYS A 131 15.64 8.13 -8.03
CA LYS A 131 14.39 7.97 -8.79
C LYS A 131 14.42 6.70 -9.63
N LYS A 132 15.54 6.40 -10.28
CA LYS A 132 15.72 5.18 -11.08
C LYS A 132 15.68 3.94 -10.19
N HIS A 133 16.43 3.95 -9.08
CA HIS A 133 16.43 2.87 -8.11
C HIS A 133 15.03 2.58 -7.56
N ARG A 134 14.25 3.62 -7.20
CA ARG A 134 12.82 3.46 -6.83
C ARG A 134 12.00 2.79 -7.92
N LYS A 135 12.14 3.23 -9.17
CA LYS A 135 11.43 2.60 -10.31
C LYS A 135 11.81 1.12 -10.44
N THR A 136 13.10 0.80 -10.32
CA THR A 136 13.62 -0.57 -10.34
C THR A 136 13.02 -1.42 -9.21
N SER A 137 13.07 -0.95 -7.97
CA SER A 137 12.51 -1.70 -6.83
C SER A 137 11.00 -1.86 -6.93
N HIS A 138 10.27 -0.85 -7.42
CA HIS A 138 8.85 -1.01 -7.72
C HIS A 138 8.58 -2.04 -8.83
N SER A 139 9.45 -2.13 -9.84
CA SER A 139 9.35 -3.14 -10.90
C SER A 139 9.58 -4.55 -10.36
N VAL A 140 10.61 -4.74 -9.53
CA VAL A 140 10.91 -6.00 -8.85
C VAL A 140 9.72 -6.43 -7.98
N LEU A 141 9.17 -5.50 -7.18
CA LEU A 141 7.98 -5.77 -6.37
C LEU A 141 6.77 -6.17 -7.24
N ALA A 142 6.56 -5.49 -8.37
CA ALA A 142 5.50 -5.82 -9.30
C ALA A 142 5.67 -7.22 -9.93
N ALA A 143 6.92 -7.63 -10.19
CA ALA A 143 7.25 -8.96 -10.69
C ALA A 143 6.91 -10.06 -9.66
N PHE A 144 7.27 -9.85 -8.38
CA PHE A 144 6.85 -10.73 -7.28
C PHE A 144 5.33 -10.83 -7.19
N PHE A 145 4.60 -9.71 -7.32
CA PHE A 145 3.14 -9.76 -7.25
C PHE A 145 2.50 -10.46 -8.42
N GLU A 146 3.00 -10.30 -9.65
CA GLU A 146 2.45 -11.10 -10.75
C GLU A 146 2.75 -12.58 -10.57
N MET A 147 3.91 -12.91 -10.02
CA MET A 147 4.23 -14.29 -9.66
C MET A 147 3.25 -14.86 -8.62
N PHE A 148 3.01 -14.15 -7.52
CA PHE A 148 2.07 -14.58 -6.48
C PHE A 148 0.62 -14.59 -6.95
N LYS A 149 0.24 -13.65 -7.82
CA LYS A 149 -1.09 -13.59 -8.44
C LYS A 149 -1.35 -14.77 -9.38
N ARG A 150 -0.34 -15.43 -9.94
CA ARG A 150 -0.57 -16.67 -10.70
C ARG A 150 -0.70 -17.91 -9.84
N CYS A 151 -0.41 -17.83 -8.54
CA CYS A 151 -0.60 -18.95 -7.64
C CYS A 151 -2.09 -19.16 -7.34
N ASP A 152 -2.56 -20.40 -7.32
CA ASP A 152 -3.94 -20.73 -6.98
C ASP A 152 -4.23 -20.54 -5.49
N ASN A 153 -3.22 -20.73 -4.65
CA ASN A 153 -3.33 -20.73 -3.19
C ASN A 153 -2.00 -20.25 -2.58
N LEU A 154 -2.07 -19.37 -1.57
CA LEU A 154 -0.93 -18.82 -0.84
C LEU A 154 -1.00 -19.13 0.67
N LYS A 155 -1.76 -20.15 1.08
CA LYS A 155 -1.88 -20.56 2.50
C LYS A 155 -0.57 -21.09 3.11
N SER A 156 0.33 -21.63 2.29
CA SER A 156 1.59 -22.25 2.73
C SER A 156 2.79 -21.30 2.71
N VAL A 157 2.56 -19.99 2.55
CA VAL A 157 3.60 -18.97 2.56
C VAL A 157 4.32 -18.93 3.92
N PRO A 158 5.66 -19.03 3.97
CA PRO A 158 6.42 -18.82 5.20
C PRO A 158 6.15 -17.43 5.78
N ARG A 159 6.12 -17.31 7.12
CA ARG A 159 5.83 -16.05 7.82
C ARG A 159 4.53 -15.38 7.34
N ILE A 160 3.47 -16.17 7.15
CA ILE A 160 2.21 -15.71 6.53
C ILE A 160 1.61 -14.46 7.17
N GLY A 161 1.74 -14.28 8.49
CA GLY A 161 1.27 -13.07 9.17
C GLY A 161 1.97 -11.80 8.69
N GLU A 162 3.28 -11.87 8.46
CA GLU A 162 4.08 -10.75 7.94
C GLU A 162 3.76 -10.47 6.47
N PHE A 163 3.63 -11.53 5.65
CA PHE A 163 3.14 -11.41 4.28
C PHE A 163 1.78 -10.70 4.22
N GLN A 164 0.81 -11.13 5.03
CA GLN A 164 -0.52 -10.52 5.07
C GLN A 164 -0.48 -9.08 5.59
N ASN A 165 0.36 -8.78 6.59
CA ASN A 165 0.55 -7.43 7.10
C ASN A 165 1.16 -6.50 6.03
N PHE A 166 2.14 -7.00 5.28
CA PHE A 166 2.70 -6.30 4.14
C PHE A 166 1.63 -6.02 3.08
N MET A 167 0.88 -7.05 2.65
CA MET A 167 -0.20 -6.85 1.67
C MET A 167 -1.27 -5.85 2.14
N LYS A 168 -1.63 -5.87 3.43
CA LYS A 168 -2.51 -4.86 4.02
C LYS A 168 -1.91 -3.45 3.93
N SER A 169 -0.61 -3.28 4.19
CA SER A 169 0.05 -1.97 4.08
C SER A 169 -0.01 -1.41 2.67
N LEU A 170 -0.03 -2.27 1.65
CA LEU A 170 -0.13 -1.84 0.25
C LEU A 170 -1.52 -1.33 -0.14
N LEU A 171 -2.54 -1.64 0.65
CA LEU A 171 -3.90 -1.16 0.39
C LEU A 171 -4.02 0.36 0.57
N THR A 172 -3.11 1.01 1.30
CA THR A 172 -3.09 2.47 1.45
C THR A 172 -2.33 3.18 0.32
N THR A 173 -1.72 2.42 -0.61
CA THR A 173 -0.99 3.00 -1.75
C THR A 173 -1.93 3.68 -2.74
N LEU A 174 -1.39 4.65 -3.48
CA LEU A 174 -2.13 5.38 -4.53
C LEU A 174 -2.29 4.60 -5.84
N ASP A 175 -1.55 3.49 -6.00
CA ASP A 175 -1.55 2.65 -7.19
C ASP A 175 -2.67 1.61 -7.11
N THR A 176 -3.71 1.80 -7.91
CA THR A 176 -4.88 0.92 -7.95
C THR A 176 -4.56 -0.49 -8.42
N LYS A 177 -3.54 -0.66 -9.29
CA LYS A 177 -3.07 -1.99 -9.72
C LYS A 177 -2.41 -2.72 -8.55
N GLN A 178 -1.59 -2.01 -7.77
CA GLN A 178 -0.95 -2.57 -6.58
C GLN A 178 -1.98 -2.95 -5.50
N GLN A 179 -2.98 -2.10 -5.26
CA GLN A 179 -4.09 -2.41 -4.35
C GLN A 179 -4.84 -3.68 -4.77
N LYS A 180 -5.22 -3.80 -6.06
CA LYS A 180 -5.91 -4.98 -6.59
C LYS A 180 -5.06 -6.26 -6.48
N ASN A 181 -3.76 -6.17 -6.78
CA ASN A 181 -2.85 -7.30 -6.61
C ASN A 181 -2.72 -7.72 -5.13
N ALA A 182 -2.64 -6.76 -4.21
CA ALA A 182 -2.58 -7.04 -2.78
C ALA A 182 -3.88 -7.71 -2.26
N LEU A 183 -5.05 -7.26 -2.72
CA LEU A 183 -6.34 -7.89 -2.40
C LEU A 183 -6.43 -9.33 -2.90
N ASP A 184 -5.92 -9.61 -4.11
CA ASP A 184 -5.90 -10.98 -4.66
C ASP A 184 -4.95 -11.89 -3.85
N CYS A 185 -3.79 -11.37 -3.44
CA CYS A 185 -2.86 -12.09 -2.56
C CYS A 185 -3.46 -12.36 -1.16
N LEU A 186 -4.19 -11.39 -0.57
CA LEU A 186 -4.91 -11.58 0.70
C LEU A 186 -6.00 -12.66 0.57
N THR A 187 -6.72 -12.65 -0.56
CA THR A 187 -7.75 -13.65 -0.85
C THR A 187 -7.14 -15.06 -0.95
N LYS A 188 -6.04 -15.22 -1.69
CA LYS A 188 -5.34 -16.49 -1.89
C LYS A 188 -4.61 -17.01 -0.66
N SER A 189 -4.14 -16.11 0.20
CA SER A 189 -3.52 -16.47 1.48
C SER A 189 -4.52 -16.82 2.58
N ASN A 190 -5.83 -16.81 2.25
CA ASN A 190 -6.91 -17.12 3.19
C ASN A 190 -6.99 -16.15 4.38
N TYR A 191 -6.63 -14.88 4.16
CA TYR A 191 -6.90 -13.83 5.13
C TYR A 191 -8.42 -13.73 5.39
N ALA A 192 -8.82 -13.54 6.64
CA ALA A 192 -10.22 -13.46 7.07
C ALA A 192 -11.10 -14.64 6.59
N THR A 193 -10.54 -15.86 6.49
CA THR A 193 -11.26 -17.15 6.36
C THR A 193 -12.49 -17.12 5.43
N GLY A 194 -12.27 -16.87 4.14
CA GLY A 194 -13.34 -16.90 3.12
C GLY A 194 -14.15 -15.61 3.00
N LEU A 195 -14.12 -14.70 3.97
CA LEU A 195 -14.79 -13.40 3.88
C LEU A 195 -14.24 -12.55 2.72
N MET A 196 -12.93 -12.68 2.43
CA MET A 196 -12.31 -12.07 1.25
C MET A 196 -12.97 -12.50 -0.06
N HIS A 197 -13.38 -13.77 -0.18
CA HIS A 197 -14.09 -14.26 -1.37
C HIS A 197 -15.52 -13.72 -1.42
N LYS A 198 -16.22 -13.72 -0.28
CA LYS A 198 -17.59 -13.19 -0.16
C LYS A 198 -17.66 -11.72 -0.57
N TYR A 199 -16.71 -10.90 -0.13
CA TYR A 199 -16.68 -9.46 -0.37
C TYR A 199 -15.71 -9.02 -1.48
N LYS A 200 -15.22 -9.95 -2.31
CA LYS A 200 -14.20 -9.66 -3.34
C LYS A 200 -14.60 -8.49 -4.25
N LYS A 201 -15.81 -8.55 -4.82
CA LYS A 201 -16.31 -7.51 -5.74
C LYS A 201 -16.43 -6.14 -5.10
N LEU A 202 -16.85 -6.11 -3.83
CA LEU A 202 -16.96 -4.88 -3.05
C LEU A 202 -15.58 -4.26 -2.82
N LEU A 203 -14.60 -5.07 -2.38
CA LEU A 203 -13.22 -4.63 -2.16
C LEU A 203 -12.54 -4.17 -3.46
N ASP A 204 -12.74 -4.90 -4.56
CA ASP A 204 -12.22 -4.52 -5.88
C ASP A 204 -12.81 -3.18 -6.35
N GLY A 205 -14.10 -2.94 -6.08
CA GLY A 205 -14.76 -1.65 -6.37
C GLY A 205 -14.21 -0.49 -5.53
N PHE A 206 -13.83 -0.73 -4.26
CA PHE A 206 -13.17 0.28 -3.43
C PHE A 206 -11.72 0.56 -3.88
N ALA A 207 -11.01 -0.44 -4.39
CA ALA A 207 -9.68 -0.24 -4.97
C ALA A 207 -9.72 0.58 -6.27
N ASP A 208 -10.84 0.56 -6.99
CA ASP A 208 -11.03 1.35 -8.20
C ASP A 208 -11.26 2.85 -7.91
N ASP A 209 -10.70 3.74 -8.72
CA ASP A 209 -10.85 5.19 -8.51
C ASP A 209 -12.20 5.73 -9.00
N GLU A 210 -12.85 5.04 -9.94
CA GLU A 210 -14.11 5.50 -10.52
C GLU A 210 -15.32 4.86 -9.82
N GLN A 211 -15.16 3.63 -9.36
CA GLN A 211 -16.26 2.83 -8.80
C GLN A 211 -16.44 2.99 -7.28
N PHE A 212 -15.42 3.44 -6.53
CA PHE A 212 -15.49 3.45 -5.06
C PHE A 212 -16.67 4.28 -4.51
N LYS A 213 -17.05 5.35 -5.20
CA LYS A 213 -18.20 6.20 -4.83
C LYS A 213 -19.52 5.43 -4.85
N ASP A 214 -19.66 4.50 -5.80
CA ASP A 214 -20.86 3.67 -5.94
C ASP A 214 -20.83 2.50 -4.93
N MET A 215 -19.65 2.14 -4.42
CA MET A 215 -19.50 1.08 -3.42
C MET A 215 -19.96 1.50 -2.02
N ILE A 216 -19.90 2.79 -1.68
CA ILE A 216 -20.30 3.29 -0.35
C ILE A 216 -21.80 3.05 -0.08
N PRO A 217 -22.74 3.45 -0.95
CA PRO A 217 -24.16 3.12 -0.77
C PRO A 217 -24.41 1.61 -0.75
N ILE A 218 -23.71 0.85 -1.60
CA ILE A 218 -23.83 -0.62 -1.67
C ILE A 218 -23.38 -1.27 -0.37
N LEU A 219 -22.35 -0.75 0.29
CA LEU A 219 -21.91 -1.24 1.58
C LEU A 219 -23.00 -1.11 2.65
N ILE A 220 -23.70 0.03 2.67
CA ILE A 220 -24.69 0.38 3.69
C ILE A 220 -26.03 -0.33 3.43
N HIS A 221 -26.50 -0.31 2.19
CA HIS A 221 -27.86 -0.74 1.82
C HIS A 221 -27.90 -2.04 1.00
N GLY A 222 -26.77 -2.53 0.49
CA GLY A 222 -26.71 -3.64 -0.46
C GLY A 222 -27.04 -3.23 -1.90
N SER A 223 -26.68 -4.07 -2.88
CA SER A 223 -26.88 -3.74 -4.31
C SER A 223 -28.35 -3.67 -4.76
N GLN A 224 -29.28 -4.23 -3.99
CA GLN A 224 -30.70 -4.24 -4.32
C GLN A 224 -31.36 -2.85 -4.16
N PHE A 225 -30.84 -2.02 -3.25
CA PHE A 225 -31.40 -0.69 -2.99
C PHE A 225 -31.13 0.29 -4.14
N THR A 226 -29.92 0.24 -4.71
CA THR A 226 -29.50 1.08 -5.85
C THR A 226 -30.24 0.83 -7.17
N ALA A 227 -31.02 -0.24 -7.29
CA ALA A 227 -31.85 -0.46 -8.48
C ALA A 227 -33.12 0.39 -8.45
N ILE A 228 -33.65 0.70 -7.26
CA ILE A 228 -34.95 1.35 -7.09
C ILE A 228 -34.83 2.86 -7.30
N GLU A 229 -33.83 3.51 -6.71
CA GLU A 229 -33.61 4.97 -6.85
C GLU A 229 -33.26 5.41 -8.28
N SER A 230 -32.49 4.61 -9.04
CA SER A 230 -32.15 4.94 -10.43
C SER A 230 -33.36 4.94 -11.38
N THR A 231 -34.52 4.45 -10.92
CA THR A 231 -35.76 4.38 -11.72
C THR A 231 -36.65 5.61 -11.51
N GLN A 232 -36.39 6.43 -10.47
CA GLN A 232 -37.31 7.52 -10.08
C GLN A 232 -36.79 8.94 -10.41
N THR A 233 -35.53 9.12 -10.82
CA THR A 233 -34.93 10.47 -11.00
C THR A 233 -34.68 10.90 -12.44
N GLU A 234 -35.11 10.14 -13.46
CA GLU A 234 -35.02 10.56 -14.87
C GLU A 234 -36.40 10.89 -15.43
N GLU A 235 -37.09 11.88 -14.82
CA GLU A 235 -38.08 12.66 -15.57
C GLU A 235 -37.37 13.65 -16.48
N VAL A 236 -37.80 13.60 -17.73
CA VAL A 236 -37.20 14.18 -18.92
C VAL A 236 -37.27 15.71 -18.87
N VAL A 237 -36.12 16.38 -18.73
CA VAL A 237 -35.96 17.77 -19.19
C VAL A 237 -35.46 17.70 -20.64
N ASP A 238 -36.41 17.78 -21.57
CA ASP A 238 -36.17 17.84 -23.00
C ASP A 238 -35.70 19.26 -23.36
N ASP A 239 -34.39 19.48 -23.35
CA ASP A 239 -33.81 20.73 -23.85
C ASP A 239 -32.73 20.45 -24.92
N GLY A 240 -33.19 20.42 -26.17
CA GLY A 240 -32.60 21.11 -27.32
C GLY A 240 -31.17 20.80 -27.80
N GLY A 241 -30.38 19.97 -27.11
CA GLY A 241 -28.97 19.75 -27.43
C GLY A 241 -28.71 18.47 -28.21
N LYS A 242 -28.47 18.57 -29.53
CA LYS A 242 -27.97 17.47 -30.38
C LYS A 242 -26.54 17.05 -29.95
N GLN A 243 -26.42 16.31 -28.86
CA GLN A 243 -25.26 15.47 -28.56
C GLN A 243 -25.67 13.99 -28.65
N THR A 244 -24.81 13.21 -29.27
CA THR A 244 -24.98 11.84 -29.78
C THR A 244 -25.58 10.87 -28.74
N LYS A 245 -26.88 10.54 -28.90
CA LYS A 245 -27.63 9.54 -28.10
C LYS A 245 -26.92 8.18 -27.96
N HIS A 246 -26.10 7.81 -28.93
CA HIS A 246 -25.43 6.50 -28.97
C HIS A 246 -24.33 6.32 -27.92
N GLU A 247 -23.64 7.40 -27.55
CA GLU A 247 -22.48 7.33 -26.63
C GLU A 247 -22.94 7.26 -25.17
N ARG A 248 -24.01 7.99 -24.82
CA ARG A 248 -24.65 7.90 -23.49
C ARG A 248 -25.27 6.53 -23.22
N ALA A 249 -25.81 5.87 -24.25
CA ALA A 249 -26.38 4.53 -24.10
C ALA A 249 -25.31 3.46 -23.80
N GLN A 250 -24.12 3.56 -24.41
CA GLN A 250 -23.02 2.61 -24.17
C GLN A 250 -22.40 2.76 -22.77
N VAL A 251 -22.27 4.00 -22.26
CA VAL A 251 -21.82 4.24 -20.87
C VAL A 251 -22.85 3.70 -19.87
N LYS A 252 -24.16 3.87 -20.14
CA LYS A 252 -25.23 3.31 -19.31
C LYS A 252 -25.25 1.78 -19.31
N ALA A 253 -25.04 1.12 -20.46
CA ALA A 253 -25.00 -0.34 -20.56
C ALA A 253 -23.82 -0.95 -19.77
N LYS A 254 -22.62 -0.37 -19.87
CA LYS A 254 -21.45 -0.81 -19.07
C LYS A 254 -21.67 -0.68 -17.56
N ARG A 255 -22.43 0.32 -17.10
CA ARG A 255 -22.73 0.52 -15.67
C ARG A 255 -23.68 -0.53 -15.09
N ILE A 256 -24.50 -1.17 -15.93
CA ILE A 256 -25.49 -2.17 -15.50
C ILE A 256 -24.83 -3.55 -15.30
N GLU A 257 -23.83 -3.92 -16.11
CA GLU A 257 -23.12 -5.22 -15.98
C GLU A 257 -22.34 -5.36 -14.66
N THR A 258 -21.88 -4.24 -14.08
CA THR A 258 -21.25 -4.23 -12.75
C THR A 258 -22.20 -4.53 -11.59
N LYS A 259 -23.52 -4.60 -11.81
CA LYS A 259 -24.53 -4.89 -10.77
C LYS A 259 -24.75 -6.39 -10.53
N SER A 260 -23.77 -7.24 -10.80
CA SER A 260 -23.77 -8.58 -10.22
C SER A 260 -23.96 -8.46 -8.70
N GLN A 261 -24.85 -9.25 -8.09
CA GLN A 261 -25.26 -9.08 -6.68
C GLN A 261 -24.05 -8.88 -5.75
N ILE A 262 -23.86 -7.65 -5.25
CA ILE A 262 -22.82 -7.33 -4.26
C ILE A 262 -23.50 -7.41 -2.88
N PRO A 263 -23.07 -8.32 -2.00
CA PRO A 263 -23.69 -8.47 -0.70
C PRO A 263 -23.45 -7.23 0.16
N LYS A 264 -24.46 -6.86 0.96
CA LYS A 264 -24.31 -5.89 2.05
C LYS A 264 -23.26 -6.40 3.04
N LEU A 265 -22.45 -5.50 3.62
CA LEU A 265 -21.53 -5.88 4.69
C LEU A 265 -22.34 -6.23 5.95
N GLU A 266 -22.26 -7.48 6.39
CA GLU A 266 -22.97 -7.96 7.57
C GLU A 266 -22.23 -7.54 8.84
N ASP A 267 -22.97 -7.22 9.91
CA ASP A 267 -22.38 -6.71 11.16
C ASP A 267 -21.39 -7.70 11.79
N LYS A 268 -21.60 -9.00 11.62
CA LYS A 268 -20.67 -10.05 12.09
C LYS A 268 -19.34 -10.09 11.34
N ASP A 269 -19.34 -9.70 10.06
CA ASP A 269 -18.16 -9.72 9.19
C ASP A 269 -17.41 -8.38 9.24
N ARG A 270 -18.11 -7.33 9.70
CA ARG A 270 -17.66 -5.95 9.74
C ARG A 270 -16.32 -5.74 10.48
N PRO A 271 -16.06 -6.32 11.67
CA PRO A 271 -14.79 -6.14 12.36
C PRO A 271 -13.57 -6.63 11.57
N GLN A 272 -13.74 -7.62 10.68
CA GLN A 272 -12.63 -8.20 9.91
C GLN A 272 -12.42 -7.50 8.56
N ILE A 273 -13.50 -7.05 7.92
CA ILE A 273 -13.47 -6.48 6.57
C ILE A 273 -13.35 -4.95 6.59
N LEU A 274 -13.97 -4.28 7.55
CA LEU A 274 -13.95 -2.82 7.65
C LEU A 274 -12.53 -2.23 7.70
N PRO A 275 -11.56 -2.80 8.43
CA PRO A 275 -10.18 -2.29 8.40
C PRO A 275 -9.56 -2.27 7.00
N LEU A 276 -9.89 -3.24 6.13
CA LEU A 276 -9.41 -3.26 4.74
C LEU A 276 -10.06 -2.14 3.91
N ILE A 277 -11.36 -1.92 4.11
CA ILE A 277 -12.10 -0.84 3.45
C ILE A 277 -11.53 0.51 3.86
N ILE A 278 -11.29 0.74 5.15
CA ILE A 278 -10.68 1.98 5.65
C ILE A 278 -9.31 2.19 5.01
N LYS A 279 -8.45 1.15 4.93
CA LYS A 279 -7.15 1.26 4.24
C LYS A 279 -7.27 1.67 2.77
N LEU A 280 -8.21 1.06 2.04
CA LEU A 280 -8.47 1.41 0.64
C LEU A 280 -9.00 2.85 0.50
N LEU A 281 -9.90 3.27 1.39
CA LEU A 281 -10.46 4.63 1.39
C LEU A 281 -9.45 5.69 1.81
N SER A 282 -8.54 5.36 2.72
CA SER A 282 -7.43 6.24 3.11
C SER A 282 -6.60 6.66 1.90
N SER A 283 -6.37 5.77 0.92
CA SER A 283 -5.66 6.13 -0.31
C SER A 283 -6.44 7.10 -1.21
N LYS A 284 -7.78 7.12 -1.10
CA LYS A 284 -8.66 8.04 -1.87
C LYS A 284 -8.67 9.46 -1.29
N ILE A 285 -8.27 9.63 -0.03
CA ILE A 285 -8.10 10.93 0.63
C ILE A 285 -6.78 11.59 0.21
N LEU A 286 -5.75 10.79 -0.09
CA LEU A 286 -4.42 11.26 -0.46
C LEU A 286 -4.44 12.00 -1.81
N LEU A 287 -3.67 13.09 -1.88
CA LEU A 287 -3.45 13.81 -3.14
C LEU A 287 -2.49 13.01 -4.02
N LYS A 288 -2.97 12.55 -5.19
CA LYS A 288 -2.08 12.05 -6.25
C LYS A 288 -1.20 13.20 -6.74
N ARG A 289 0.13 13.00 -6.76
CA ARG A 289 1.07 13.97 -7.34
C ARG A 289 0.76 14.11 -8.85
N GLY A 290 0.50 15.32 -9.31
CA GLY A 290 0.20 15.62 -10.73
C GLY A 290 -0.99 16.57 -10.93
N ALA A 291 -1.04 17.25 -12.08
CA ALA A 291 -2.03 18.29 -12.38
C ALA A 291 -3.45 17.77 -12.65
N ILE A 292 -3.58 16.50 -13.08
CA ILE A 292 -4.81 15.97 -13.72
C ILE A 292 -5.97 15.76 -12.73
N ASN A 293 -5.73 15.71 -11.40
CA ASN A 293 -6.75 15.30 -10.43
C ASN A 293 -7.18 16.37 -9.40
N LYS A 294 -6.77 17.63 -9.55
CA LYS A 294 -7.07 18.67 -8.53
C LYS A 294 -8.57 18.98 -8.37
N LYS A 295 -9.38 18.92 -9.44
CA LYS A 295 -10.80 19.29 -9.37
C LYS A 295 -11.69 18.27 -8.64
N ASN A 296 -11.35 16.97 -8.70
CA ASN A 296 -12.17 15.91 -8.11
C ASN A 296 -11.75 15.48 -6.70
N ILE A 297 -10.60 15.93 -6.18
CA ILE A 297 -10.15 15.47 -4.85
C ILE A 297 -11.07 15.91 -3.73
N SER A 298 -11.60 17.14 -3.77
CA SER A 298 -12.52 17.64 -2.73
C SER A 298 -13.79 16.81 -2.67
N VAL A 299 -14.39 16.51 -3.84
CA VAL A 299 -15.58 15.65 -3.95
C VAL A 299 -15.29 14.25 -3.40
N ARG A 300 -14.16 13.65 -3.78
CA ARG A 300 -13.77 12.32 -3.28
C ARG A 300 -13.58 12.32 -1.76
N ARG A 301 -12.86 13.31 -1.21
CA ARG A 301 -12.66 13.47 0.23
C ARG A 301 -13.98 13.61 0.98
N ASN A 302 -14.87 14.48 0.49
CA ASN A 302 -16.18 14.69 1.09
C ASN A 302 -16.99 13.38 1.15
N ILE A 303 -17.03 12.62 0.05
CA ILE A 303 -17.70 11.31 0.02
C ILE A 303 -17.12 10.35 1.08
N VAL A 304 -15.79 10.26 1.20
CA VAL A 304 -15.14 9.39 2.19
C VAL A 304 -15.41 9.85 3.62
N PHE A 305 -15.36 11.15 3.89
CA PHE A 305 -15.61 11.68 5.24
C PHE A 305 -17.08 11.59 5.64
N GLN A 306 -18.02 11.79 4.71
CA GLN A 306 -19.44 11.51 4.95
C GLN A 306 -19.65 10.05 5.33
N PHE A 307 -18.93 9.14 4.66
CA PHE A 307 -18.97 7.73 5.02
C PHE A 307 -18.38 7.46 6.41
N TYR A 308 -17.22 8.04 6.75
CA TYR A 308 -16.66 7.92 8.10
C TYR A 308 -17.54 8.55 9.19
N ALA A 309 -18.32 9.59 8.86
CA ALA A 309 -19.28 10.18 9.78
C ALA A 309 -20.43 9.23 10.16
N SER A 310 -20.66 8.17 9.38
CA SER A 310 -21.64 7.12 9.69
C SER A 310 -21.12 6.01 10.60
N PHE A 311 -19.83 6.02 10.96
CA PHE A 311 -19.22 4.97 11.78
C PHE A 311 -19.64 5.07 13.24
N ASP A 312 -19.73 3.91 13.90
CA ASP A 312 -19.87 3.88 15.35
C ASP A 312 -18.66 4.53 16.01
N ARG A 313 -18.93 5.52 16.87
CA ARG A 313 -17.92 6.36 17.50
C ARG A 313 -16.97 5.57 18.40
N LYS A 314 -17.45 4.48 19.01
CA LYS A 314 -16.71 3.70 20.00
C LYS A 314 -15.95 2.54 19.38
N THR A 315 -16.50 1.89 18.37
CA THR A 315 -15.91 0.64 17.83
C THR A 315 -15.23 0.82 16.48
N GLU A 316 -15.74 1.69 15.60
CA GLU A 316 -15.29 1.77 14.21
C GLU A 316 -14.45 3.01 13.94
N PHE A 317 -14.85 4.14 14.51
CA PHE A 317 -14.11 5.39 14.35
C PHE A 317 -12.66 5.31 14.84
N PRO A 318 -12.32 4.60 15.94
CA PRO A 318 -10.93 4.35 16.33
C PRO A 318 -10.08 3.72 15.22
N LEU A 319 -10.67 2.90 14.35
CA LEU A 319 -9.95 2.30 13.22
C LEU A 319 -9.49 3.37 12.21
N VAL A 320 -10.33 4.39 11.97
CA VAL A 320 -9.99 5.52 11.10
C VAL A 320 -8.84 6.34 11.71
N ILE A 321 -8.88 6.57 13.03
CA ILE A 321 -7.83 7.32 13.72
C ILE A 321 -6.51 6.54 13.73
N ASN A 322 -6.55 5.21 13.89
CA ASN A 322 -5.35 4.38 13.77
C ASN A 322 -4.71 4.49 12.38
N GLU A 323 -5.50 4.54 11.30
CA GLU A 323 -4.95 4.76 9.96
C GLU A 323 -4.40 6.18 9.77
N LEU A 324 -4.99 7.19 10.43
CA LEU A 324 -4.47 8.56 10.45
C LEU A 324 -3.11 8.64 11.18
N LEU A 325 -2.93 7.88 12.26
CA LEU A 325 -1.71 7.85 13.08
C LEU A 325 -0.59 6.97 12.50
N LEU A 326 -0.91 6.08 11.56
CA LEU A 326 0.05 5.16 10.96
C LEU A 326 1.30 5.84 10.35
N PRO A 327 1.21 6.97 9.61
CA PRO A 327 2.38 7.64 9.03
C PRO A 327 3.40 8.14 10.06
N VAL A 328 2.97 8.32 11.31
CA VAL A 328 3.83 8.72 12.44
C VAL A 328 4.18 7.53 13.34
N ASN A 329 3.98 6.30 12.85
CA ASN A 329 4.25 5.04 13.53
C ASN A 329 3.53 4.90 14.88
N LEU A 330 2.29 5.40 14.97
CA LEU A 330 1.47 5.32 16.18
C LEU A 330 0.16 4.55 15.94
N THR A 331 -0.39 4.05 17.04
CA THR A 331 -1.78 3.63 17.18
C THR A 331 -2.41 4.40 18.34
N LEU A 332 -3.73 4.38 18.48
CA LEU A 332 -4.43 5.01 19.59
C LEU A 332 -3.93 4.53 20.96
N ASP A 333 -3.73 3.22 21.11
CA ASP A 333 -3.23 2.64 22.38
C ASP A 333 -1.84 3.18 22.73
N LEU A 334 -0.95 3.28 21.72
CA LEU A 334 0.40 3.81 21.91
C LEU A 334 0.42 5.33 22.10
N ALA A 335 -0.54 6.05 21.51
CA ALA A 335 -0.64 7.49 21.64
C ALA A 335 -1.18 7.92 23.01
N GLN A 336 -1.77 7.00 23.80
CA GLN A 336 -2.17 7.25 25.18
C GLN A 336 -0.99 7.14 26.17
N ASP A 337 0.06 6.39 25.83
CA ASP A 337 1.31 6.38 26.59
C ASP A 337 2.21 7.53 26.12
N GLU A 338 2.29 8.58 26.94
CA GLU A 338 3.06 9.78 26.60
C GLU A 338 4.54 9.49 26.32
N LYS A 339 5.13 8.52 27.02
CA LYS A 339 6.55 8.18 26.85
C LYS A 339 6.78 7.46 25.52
N GLU A 340 5.96 6.47 25.21
CA GLU A 340 6.03 5.74 23.94
C GLU A 340 5.70 6.65 22.77
N MET A 341 4.68 7.50 22.90
CA MET A 341 4.33 8.51 21.90
C MET A 341 5.53 9.42 21.58
N ARG A 342 6.16 10.00 22.61
CA ARG A 342 7.35 10.87 22.41
C ARG A 342 8.50 10.13 21.74
N CYS A 343 8.75 8.88 22.12
CA CYS A 343 9.81 8.06 21.52
C CYS A 343 9.55 7.79 20.03
N ARG A 344 8.31 7.43 19.66
CA ARG A 344 7.93 7.17 18.27
C ARG A 344 7.95 8.43 17.42
N VAL A 345 7.41 9.51 17.95
CA VAL A 345 7.29 10.80 17.26
C VAL A 345 8.66 11.46 17.03
N ALA A 346 9.65 11.21 17.90
CA ALA A 346 11.01 11.66 17.67
C ALA A 346 11.55 11.16 16.32
N GLY A 347 11.36 9.87 16.00
CA GLY A 347 11.80 9.26 14.75
C GLY A 347 10.99 9.60 13.50
N VAL A 348 9.99 10.49 13.60
CA VAL A 348 9.13 10.87 12.48
C VAL A 348 9.79 11.98 11.67
N ASN A 349 9.92 11.76 10.36
CA ASN A 349 10.51 12.78 9.51
C ASN A 349 9.53 13.92 9.19
N PHE A 350 10.09 15.07 8.79
CA PHE A 350 9.33 16.28 8.45
C PHE A 350 8.20 16.02 7.44
N HIS A 351 8.46 15.20 6.41
CA HIS A 351 7.46 14.91 5.38
C HIS A 351 6.28 14.09 5.92
N GLN A 352 6.55 13.10 6.76
CA GLN A 352 5.52 12.31 7.44
C GLN A 352 4.66 13.18 8.35
N LEU A 353 5.27 14.08 9.14
CA LEU A 353 4.51 14.97 10.01
C LEU A 353 3.65 15.96 9.22
N ILE A 354 4.17 16.53 8.12
CA ILE A 354 3.36 17.39 7.24
C ILE A 354 2.20 16.62 6.64
N THR A 355 2.44 15.39 6.15
CA THR A 355 1.36 14.55 5.62
C THR A 355 0.29 14.27 6.67
N PHE A 356 0.71 13.93 7.90
CA PHE A 356 -0.19 13.77 9.04
C PHE A 356 -0.99 15.05 9.32
N ALA A 357 -0.34 16.21 9.44
CA ALA A 357 -0.99 17.49 9.72
C ALA A 357 -2.01 17.86 8.63
N ASN A 358 -1.66 17.68 7.35
CA ASN A 358 -2.56 17.95 6.22
C ASN A 358 -3.78 17.02 6.21
N HIS A 359 -3.61 15.76 6.60
CA HIS A 359 -4.75 14.83 6.73
C HIS A 359 -5.63 15.20 7.91
N MET A 360 -5.01 15.54 9.03
CA MET A 360 -5.71 15.97 10.24
C MET A 360 -6.53 17.24 9.97
N GLU A 361 -5.96 18.24 9.29
CA GLU A 361 -6.67 19.45 8.87
C GLU A 361 -7.88 19.11 7.98
N ALA A 362 -7.70 18.29 6.94
CA ALA A 362 -8.77 17.89 6.05
C ALA A 362 -9.90 17.14 6.80
N MET A 363 -9.54 16.29 7.77
CA MET A 363 -10.49 15.60 8.64
C MET A 363 -11.23 16.58 9.54
N PHE A 364 -10.56 17.55 10.17
CA PHE A 364 -11.21 18.56 11.02
C PHE A 364 -12.19 19.43 10.25
N GLN A 365 -11.83 19.88 9.05
CA GLN A 365 -12.71 20.70 8.21
C GLN A 365 -14.01 19.98 7.83
N GLN A 366 -13.99 18.65 7.71
CA GLN A 366 -15.11 17.87 7.18
C GLN A 366 -15.91 17.16 8.26
N MET A 367 -15.27 16.75 9.35
CA MET A 367 -15.88 15.94 10.41
C MET A 367 -16.20 16.73 11.68
N GLY A 368 -15.56 17.89 11.87
CA GLY A 368 -15.85 18.82 12.96
C GLY A 368 -15.91 18.15 14.33
N THR A 369 -17.08 18.23 14.97
CA THR A 369 -17.31 17.77 16.35
C THR A 369 -17.16 16.26 16.54
N LEU A 370 -17.21 15.45 15.48
CA LEU A 370 -17.00 14.00 15.59
C LEU A 370 -15.60 13.66 16.14
N LEU A 371 -14.61 14.51 15.84
CA LEU A 371 -13.22 14.33 16.28
C LEU A 371 -12.96 14.80 17.72
N THR A 372 -13.94 15.40 18.41
CA THR A 372 -13.73 16.02 19.73
C THR A 372 -13.13 15.04 20.76
N ASP A 373 -13.55 13.77 20.73
CA ASP A 373 -13.07 12.76 21.67
C ASP A 373 -11.59 12.36 21.41
N PHE A 374 -11.11 12.55 20.19
CA PHE A 374 -9.75 12.21 19.77
C PHE A 374 -8.84 13.44 19.70
N LEU A 375 -9.40 14.64 19.76
CA LEU A 375 -8.67 15.91 19.66
C LEU A 375 -7.51 16.02 20.67
N PRO A 376 -7.64 15.63 21.95
CA PRO A 376 -6.50 15.69 22.88
C PRO A 376 -5.30 14.88 22.40
N ILE A 377 -5.54 13.63 21.98
CA ILE A 377 -4.49 12.71 21.50
C ILE A 377 -3.87 13.24 20.20
N LEU A 378 -4.69 13.61 19.22
CA LEU A 378 -4.22 14.15 17.94
C LEU A 378 -3.41 15.44 18.13
N SER A 379 -3.85 16.33 19.03
CA SER A 379 -3.13 17.57 19.35
C SER A 379 -1.79 17.28 20.01
N GLN A 380 -1.74 16.32 20.95
CA GLN A 380 -0.50 15.92 21.60
C GLN A 380 0.50 15.33 20.61
N VAL A 381 0.07 14.47 19.69
CA VAL A 381 0.92 13.92 18.62
C VAL A 381 1.49 15.05 17.76
N LEU A 382 0.66 16.01 17.34
CA LEU A 382 1.11 17.14 16.53
C LEU A 382 2.10 18.03 17.29
N ILE A 383 1.80 18.40 18.54
CA ILE A 383 2.67 19.26 19.37
C ILE A 383 4.02 18.58 19.60
N ASN A 384 4.04 17.31 19.99
CA ASN A 384 5.29 16.58 20.20
C ASN A 384 6.07 16.40 18.90
N GLY A 385 5.39 16.24 17.76
CA GLY A 385 6.02 16.20 16.44
C GLY A 385 6.72 17.52 16.09
N VAL A 386 6.04 18.64 16.30
CA VAL A 386 6.61 19.98 16.06
C VAL A 386 7.78 20.26 16.99
N ILE A 387 7.67 19.92 18.28
CA ILE A 387 8.77 20.09 19.26
C ILE A 387 9.98 19.23 18.85
N SER A 388 9.75 17.97 18.45
CA SER A 388 10.84 17.07 18.05
C SER A 388 11.57 17.61 16.82
N LEU A 389 10.83 18.05 15.81
CA LEU A 389 11.44 18.70 14.64
C LEU A 389 12.15 20.00 14.99
N SER A 390 11.57 20.85 15.85
CA SER A 390 12.18 22.10 16.28
C SER A 390 13.52 21.89 16.98
N LYS A 391 13.65 20.83 17.79
CA LYS A 391 14.94 20.44 18.39
C LYS A 391 15.96 20.04 17.33
N VAL A 392 15.54 19.27 16.31
CA VAL A 392 16.39 18.89 15.17
C VAL A 392 16.83 20.10 14.34
N PHE A 393 15.99 21.13 14.24
CA PHE A 393 16.32 22.39 13.55
C PHE A 393 17.14 23.36 14.40
N SER A 394 16.96 23.40 15.72
CA SER A 394 17.72 24.31 16.60
C SER A 394 19.11 23.80 16.95
N ALA A 395 19.35 22.50 16.77
CA ALA A 395 20.66 21.89 16.82
C ALA A 395 21.46 22.07 15.49
N GLN A 396 20.86 22.73 14.49
CA GLN A 396 21.54 23.24 13.28
C GLN A 396 22.03 24.65 13.55
#